data_AF-A0A1V0NIA4-F1
#
_entry.id   AF-A0A1V0NIA4-F1
#
_cell.length_a   1.000
_cell.length_b   1.000
_cell.length_c   1.000
_cell.angle_alpha   90.00
_cell.angle_beta   90.00
_cell.angle_gamma   90.00
#
_symmetry.space_group_name_H-M   'P 1'
#
loop_
_entity.id
_entity.type
_entity.pdbx_description
1 polymer ?
#
loop_
_entity_poly.entity_id
_entity_poly.type
_entity_poly.pdbx_seq_one_letter_code
_entity_poly.pdbx_strand_id
1 'polypeptide(L)'
;MDYSDIVFTLEFDDDGANYRANDFLSKGWKLISVGTKLIDILENNQAYYNTAYVVGATKEQYEGYLIQEEEDLKESQRITDRFTD
;
A
#
# COMPACT_ATOMS: atom_id res chain seq x y z
N MET A 1 17.72 -7.90 -10.55
CA MET A 1 17.39 -7.59 -9.15
C MET A 1 17.06 -8.89 -8.46
N ASP A 2 17.42 -9.03 -7.19
CA ASP A 2 17.13 -10.21 -6.37
C ASP A 2 15.91 -9.92 -5.48
N TYR A 3 14.88 -10.75 -5.64
CA TYR A 3 13.61 -10.70 -4.92
C TYR A 3 13.37 -11.97 -4.08
N SER A 4 14.38 -12.83 -3.92
CA SER A 4 14.27 -14.10 -3.19
C SER A 4 13.91 -13.96 -1.71
N ASP A 5 14.11 -12.77 -1.15
CA ASP A 5 13.81 -12.39 0.22
C ASP A 5 12.43 -11.72 0.41
N ILE A 6 11.72 -11.43 -0.69
CA ILE A 6 10.40 -10.80 -0.64
C ILE A 6 9.33 -11.83 -0.33
N VAL A 7 8.58 -11.61 0.74
CA VAL A 7 7.52 -12.53 1.22
C VAL A 7 6.13 -11.91 1.21
N PHE A 8 6.04 -10.58 1.02
CA PHE A 8 4.80 -9.83 1.01
C PHE A 8 4.89 -8.65 0.04
N THR A 9 3.77 -8.24 -0.54
CA THR A 9 3.68 -7.11 -1.46
C THR A 9 2.49 -6.22 -1.15
N LEU A 10 2.67 -4.91 -1.30
CA LEU A 10 1.59 -3.92 -1.34
C LEU A 10 1.49 -3.34 -2.74
N GLU A 11 0.26 -3.12 -3.19
CA GLU A 11 -0.06 -2.47 -4.45
C GLU A 11 -0.81 -1.16 -4.19
N PHE A 12 -0.40 -0.09 -4.85
CA PHE A 12 -1.07 1.21 -4.80
C PHE A 12 -1.38 1.69 -6.21
N ASP A 13 -2.63 2.09 -6.47
CA ASP A 13 -3.12 2.44 -7.80
C ASP A 13 -4.11 3.63 -7.82
N ASP A 14 -4.18 4.40 -6.73
CA ASP A 14 -5.00 5.63 -6.67
C ASP A 14 -4.16 6.91 -6.89
N ASP A 15 -4.78 8.08 -6.74
CA ASP A 15 -4.14 9.39 -6.89
C ASP A 15 -2.93 9.61 -5.94
N GLY A 16 -2.93 8.93 -4.79
CA GLY A 16 -1.85 8.97 -3.79
C GLY A 16 -0.81 7.87 -3.97
N ALA A 17 -0.92 7.03 -5.01
CA ALA A 17 -0.13 5.81 -5.14
C ALA A 17 1.38 6.05 -5.15
N ASN A 18 1.84 7.05 -5.91
CA ASN A 18 3.26 7.39 -5.97
C ASN A 18 3.81 7.82 -4.60
N TYR A 19 3.06 8.66 -3.88
CA TYR A 19 3.45 9.15 -2.56
C TYR A 19 3.55 8.00 -1.55
N ARG A 20 2.53 7.12 -1.50
CA ARG A 20 2.54 5.97 -0.58
C ARG A 20 3.63 4.96 -0.93
N ALA A 21 3.83 4.66 -2.22
CA ALA A 21 4.94 3.81 -2.63
C ALA A 21 6.28 4.37 -2.15
N ASN A 22 6.51 5.68 -2.30
CA ASN A 22 7.73 6.33 -1.83
C ASN A 22 7.91 6.28 -0.30
N ASP A 23 6.84 6.32 0.49
CA ASP A 23 6.93 6.14 1.95
C ASP A 23 7.51 4.75 2.30
N PHE A 24 7.01 3.68 1.68
CA PHE A 24 7.55 2.33 1.88
C PHE A 24 8.97 2.17 1.34
N LEU A 25 9.27 2.74 0.16
CA LEU A 25 10.62 2.73 -0.41
C LEU A 25 11.63 3.44 0.52
N SER A 26 11.22 4.52 1.20
CA SER A 26 12.05 5.21 2.19
C SER A 26 12.37 4.36 3.42
N LYS A 27 11.50 3.41 3.76
CA LYS A 27 11.67 2.39 4.81
C LYS A 27 12.47 1.17 4.34
N GLY A 28 13.05 1.22 3.13
CA GLY A 28 13.89 0.18 2.56
C GLY A 28 13.12 -0.97 1.89
N TRP A 29 11.81 -0.83 1.64
CA TRP A 29 11.08 -1.81 0.83
C TRP A 29 11.59 -1.76 -0.62
N LYS A 30 11.41 -2.85 -1.37
CA LYS A 30 11.89 -2.93 -2.76
C LYS A 30 10.78 -2.57 -3.74
N LEU A 31 11.08 -1.77 -4.76
CA LEU A 31 10.18 -1.59 -5.90
C LEU A 31 10.17 -2.86 -6.75
N ILE A 32 9.01 -3.49 -6.89
CA ILE A 32 8.82 -4.73 -7.64
C ILE A 32 8.34 -4.43 -9.06
N SER A 33 7.37 -3.52 -9.20
CA SER A 33 6.78 -3.17 -10.48
C SER A 33 6.20 -1.75 -10.47
N VAL A 34 6.21 -1.12 -11.65
CA VAL A 34 5.42 0.08 -11.96
C VAL A 34 4.77 -0.18 -13.31
N GLY A 35 3.46 -0.06 -13.39
CA GLY A 35 2.72 -0.38 -14.60
C GLY A 35 1.34 0.25 -14.66
N THR A 36 0.68 0.12 -15.80
CA THR A 36 -0.70 0.55 -15.96
C THR A 36 -1.66 -0.53 -15.46
N LYS A 37 -2.68 -0.14 -14.71
CA LYS A 37 -3.74 -1.02 -14.23
C LYS A 37 -5.09 -0.49 -14.70
N LEU A 38 -5.91 -1.38 -15.25
CA LEU A 38 -7.31 -1.08 -15.57
C LEU A 38 -8.09 -1.00 -14.26
N ILE A 39 -8.72 0.14 -14.00
CA ILE A 39 -9.52 0.38 -12.81
C ILE A 39 -11.00 0.13 -13.10
N ASP A 40 -11.48 0.63 -14.25
CA ASP A 40 -12.88 0.49 -14.63
C ASP A 40 -13.10 0.63 -16.14
N ILE A 41 -14.28 0.24 -16.61
CA ILE A 41 -14.80 0.57 -17.93
C ILE A 41 -16.06 1.42 -17.71
N LEU A 42 -15.94 2.71 -18.04
CA LEU A 42 -17.01 3.69 -17.86
C LEU A 42 -18.21 3.37 -18.76
N GLU A 43 -19.39 3.93 -18.46
CA GLU A 43 -20.64 3.70 -19.21
C GLU A 43 -20.54 4.00 -20.72
N ASN A 44 -19.63 4.89 -21.11
CA ASN A 44 -19.34 5.23 -22.51
C ASN A 44 -18.36 4.25 -23.19
N ASN A 45 -18.06 3.10 -22.58
CA ASN A 45 -17.05 2.11 -22.97
C ASN A 45 -15.59 2.62 -22.95
N GLN A 46 -15.31 3.74 -22.29
CA GLN A 46 -13.94 4.20 -22.09
C GLN A 46 -13.29 3.43 -20.94
N ALA A 47 -12.13 2.84 -21.21
CA ALA A 47 -11.30 2.24 -20.17
C ALA A 47 -10.60 3.32 -19.34
N TYR A 48 -10.76 3.25 -18.02
CA TYR A 48 -10.11 4.13 -17.05
C TYR A 48 -8.93 3.39 -16.40
N TYR A 49 -7.75 3.97 -16.52
CA TYR A 49 -6.49 3.38 -16.07
C TYR A 49 -5.78 4.28 -15.07
N ASN A 50 -5.15 3.66 -14.07
CA ASN A 50 -4.20 4.32 -13.20
C ASN A 50 -2.81 3.70 -13.32
N THR A 51 -1.81 4.40 -12.81
CA THR A 51 -0.47 3.83 -12.60
C THR A 51 -0.47 3.08 -11.28
N ALA A 52 -0.18 1.79 -11.33
CA ALA A 52 0.02 0.94 -10.17
C ALA A 52 1.50 0.84 -9.81
N TYR A 53 1.78 0.92 -8.51
CA TYR A 53 3.10 0.72 -7.90
C TYR A 53 3.03 -0.49 -6.98
N VAL A 54 3.91 -1.47 -7.18
CA VAL A 54 4.03 -2.64 -6.32
C VAL A 54 5.34 -2.60 -5.58
N VAL A 55 5.27 -2.59 -4.25
CA VAL A 55 6.44 -2.65 -3.36
C VAL A 55 6.44 -3.97 -2.59
N GLY A 56 7.63 -4.52 -2.36
CA GLY A 56 7.83 -5.79 -1.70
C GLY A 56 8.59 -5.64 -0.39
N ALA A 57 8.16 -6.41 0.61
CA ALA A 57 8.77 -6.47 1.93
C ALA A 57 9.49 -7.80 2.15
N THR A 58 10.61 -7.72 2.87
CA THR A 58 11.16 -8.88 3.57
C THR A 58 10.25 -9.29 4.73
N LYS A 59 10.55 -10.45 5.34
CA LYS A 59 9.79 -10.94 6.49
C LYS A 59 9.77 -9.94 7.66
N GLU A 60 10.92 -9.39 8.03
CA GLU A 60 11.03 -8.42 9.13
C GLU A 60 10.23 -7.14 8.84
N GLN A 61 10.29 -6.64 7.60
CA GLN A 61 9.53 -5.46 7.18
C GLN A 61 8.02 -5.70 7.22
N TYR A 62 7.56 -6.88 6.83
CA TYR A 62 6.15 -7.25 6.89
C TYR A 62 5.66 -7.41 8.34
N GLU A 63 6.44 -8.05 9.21
CA GLU A 63 6.12 -8.15 10.64
C GLU A 63 6.00 -6.77 11.29
N GLY A 64 6.92 -5.84 10.98
CA GLY A 64 6.83 -4.45 11.43
C GLY A 64 5.59 -3.72 10.90
N TYR A 65 5.18 -3.97 9.65
CA TYR A 65 3.95 -3.42 9.08
C TYR A 65 2.70 -3.88 9.84
N LEU A 66 2.60 -5.16 10.17
CA LEU A 66 1.46 -5.70 10.92
C LEU A 66 1.35 -5.09 12.32
N ILE A 67 2.48 -4.86 12.99
CA ILE A 67 2.51 -4.22 14.31
C ILE A 67 1.99 -2.77 14.18
N GLN A 68 2.46 -2.02 13.19
CA GLN A 68 2.00 -0.65 12.96
C GLN A 68 0.49 -0.60 12.66
N GLU A 69 -0.03 -1.50 11.82
CA GLU A 69 -1.47 -1.58 11.54
C GLU A 69 -2.29 -1.84 12.82
N GLU A 70 -1.82 -2.74 13.68
CA GLU A 70 -2.49 -3.02 14.95
C GLU A 70 -2.49 -1.79 15.88
N GLU A 71 -1.38 -1.05 15.94
CA GLU A 71 -1.28 0.19 16.72
C GLU A 71 -2.20 1.30 16.20
N ASP A 72 -2.25 1.49 14.88
CA ASP A 72 -3.10 2.48 14.22
C ASP A 72 -4.59 2.18 14.47
N LEU A 73 -4.98 0.91 14.41
CA LEU A 73 -6.34 0.47 14.72
C LEU A 73 -6.72 0.74 16.19
N LYS A 74 -5.82 0.44 17.12
CA LYS A 74 -6.03 0.71 18.55
C LYS A 74 -6.19 2.20 18.82
N GLU A 75 -5.37 3.05 18.18
CA GLU A 75 -5.49 4.50 18.37
C GLU A 75 -6.78 5.04 17.75
N SER A 76 -7.17 4.55 16.56
CA SER A 76 -8.45 4.92 15.94
C SER A 76 -9.65 4.60 16.85
N GLN A 77 -9.66 3.42 17.47
CA GLN A 77 -10.70 3.03 18.43
C GLN A 77 -10.73 3.95 19.66
N ARG A 78 -9.58 4.23 20.27
CA ARG A 78 -9.49 5.16 21.41
C ARG A 78 -10.02 6.55 21.09
N ILE A 79 -9.77 7.03 19.87
CA ILE A 79 -10.29 8.32 19.41
C ILE A 79 -11.81 8.25 19.33
N THR A 80 -12.37 7.22 18.68
CA THR A 80 -13.83 7.03 18.58
C THR A 80 -14.50 7.02 19.94
N ASP A 81 -13.98 6.25 20.90
CA ASP A 81 -14.55 6.13 22.25
C ASP A 81 -14.63 7.50 22.96
N ARG A 82 -13.62 8.36 22.80
CA ARG A 82 -13.60 9.72 23.40
C ARG A 82 -14.65 10.68 22.84
N PHE A 83 -15.20 10.41 21.65
CA PHE A 83 -16.19 11.28 21.00
C PHE A 83 -17.62 10.71 21.08
N THR A 84 -17.80 9.54 21.68
CA THR A 84 -19.10 8.88 21.85
C THR A 84 -19.59 8.82 23.31
N ASP A 85 -18.79 9.29 24.27
CA ASP A 85 -19.17 9.57 25.67
C ASP A 85 -19.65 11.02 25.86
#